data_AF-A0A291RRK1-F1
#
_entry.id   AF-A0A291RRK1-F1
#
_cell.length_a   1.000
_cell.length_b   1.000
_cell.length_c   1.000
_cell.angle_alpha   90.00
_cell.angle_beta   90.00
_cell.angle_gamma   90.00
#
_symmetry.space_group_name_H-M   'P 1'
#
loop_
_entity.id
_entity.type
_entity.pdbx_description
1 polymer ?
#
loop_
_entity_poly.entity_id
_entity_poly.type
_entity_poly.pdbx_seq_one_letter_code
_entity_poly.pdbx_strand_id
1 'polypeptide(L)'
;MSHFDGFDDFLGFLDLFDRNSAADRWIGTVTTPGRFSIIRRHLRIIARVYIDSGKRSVRGIVHDITGLQPPPPPHLDSATLAGCPISPTHALARIDLRTCLINRWLCPVSGPLEPWTSQNPDIDDNGLAAIARCCAELRQGATNATADLRIRFVETHPWLPVHSEWSALRGTRRPQAIIDFTTEDQP
;
A
#
# COMPACT_ATOMS: atom_id res chain seq x y z
N MET A 1 0.91 4.80 0.40
CA MET A 1 1.67 5.18 -0.82
C MET A 1 0.73 5.21 -2.04
N SER A 2 -0.38 5.94 -1.94
CA SER A 2 -1.52 5.83 -2.87
C SER A 2 -1.35 6.55 -4.20
N HIS A 3 -0.34 7.43 -4.35
CA HIS A 3 -0.25 8.35 -5.48
C HIS A 3 1.12 8.33 -6.17
N PHE A 4 1.84 7.20 -6.18
CA PHE A 4 3.10 7.07 -6.92
C PHE A 4 2.92 6.29 -8.23
N ASP A 5 3.27 6.94 -9.34
CA ASP A 5 3.24 6.35 -10.69
C ASP A 5 4.64 5.95 -11.21
N GLY A 6 5.68 6.26 -10.42
CA GLY A 6 7.08 5.88 -10.62
C GLY A 6 7.79 5.73 -9.28
N PHE A 7 8.64 4.72 -9.14
CA PHE A 7 9.33 4.43 -7.88
C PHE A 7 10.62 3.64 -8.16
N ASP A 8 11.77 4.27 -7.95
CA ASP A 8 13.08 3.62 -8.06
C ASP A 8 13.23 2.52 -7.00
N ASP A 9 13.69 1.32 -7.37
CA ASP A 9 13.98 0.24 -6.42
C ASP A 9 12.92 0.08 -5.30
N PHE A 10 11.66 -0.02 -5.70
CA PHE A 10 10.55 -0.12 -4.76
C PHE A 10 10.70 -1.29 -3.78
N LEU A 11 11.30 -2.40 -4.24
CA LEU A 11 11.52 -3.58 -3.39
C LEU A 11 12.57 -3.29 -2.30
N GLY A 12 13.66 -2.58 -2.62
CA GLY A 12 14.63 -2.13 -1.63
C GLY A 12 14.05 -1.11 -0.64
N PHE A 13 13.10 -0.28 -1.06
CA PHE A 13 12.35 0.56 -0.11
C PHE A 13 11.50 -0.28 0.86
N LEU A 14 10.79 -1.30 0.36
CA LEU A 14 9.99 -2.20 1.19
C LEU A 14 10.85 -3.02 2.18
N ASP A 15 12.12 -3.27 1.85
CA ASP A 15 13.06 -3.94 2.75
C ASP A 15 13.31 -3.15 4.05
N LEU A 16 13.11 -1.83 4.08
CA LEU A 16 13.21 -1.06 5.33
C LEU A 16 12.16 -1.49 6.37
N PHE A 17 11.01 -1.97 5.91
CA PHE A 17 9.89 -2.40 6.76
C PHE A 17 9.95 -3.90 7.11
N ASP A 18 10.78 -4.67 6.42
CA ASP A 18 10.99 -6.08 6.71
C ASP A 18 11.91 -6.25 7.92
N ARG A 19 11.39 -6.88 8.99
CA ARG A 19 12.15 -7.13 10.22
C ARG A 19 13.32 -8.09 10.01
N ASN A 20 13.26 -8.94 8.99
CA ASN A 20 14.30 -9.90 8.66
C ASN A 20 15.31 -9.34 7.64
N SER A 21 15.09 -8.13 7.13
CA SER A 21 16.02 -7.49 6.21
C SER A 21 17.14 -6.76 6.95
N ALA A 22 18.35 -6.86 6.39
CA ALA A 22 19.52 -6.10 6.82
C ALA A 22 19.52 -4.65 6.32
N ALA A 23 18.55 -4.25 5.47
CA ALA A 23 18.45 -2.89 4.97
C ALA A 23 18.17 -1.90 6.11
N ASP A 24 19.04 -0.90 6.26
CA ASP A 24 18.94 0.16 7.25
C ASP A 24 18.67 1.54 6.62
N ARG A 25 18.90 1.68 5.31
CA ARG A 25 18.74 2.92 4.55
C ARG A 25 18.30 2.64 3.12
N TRP A 26 17.59 3.60 2.54
CA TRP A 26 17.24 3.61 1.12
C TRP A 26 17.29 5.03 0.58
N ILE A 27 17.73 5.17 -0.67
CA ILE A 27 17.79 6.44 -1.39
C ILE A 27 17.30 6.19 -2.81
N GLY A 28 16.34 6.96 -3.26
CA GLY A 28 15.85 6.88 -4.64
C GLY A 28 14.89 8.01 -4.95
N THR A 29 14.25 7.93 -6.10
CA THR A 29 13.21 8.88 -6.51
C THR A 29 11.86 8.22 -6.67
N VAL A 30 10.82 9.04 -6.55
CA VAL A 30 9.45 8.67 -6.84
C VAL A 30 8.82 9.76 -7.70
N THR A 31 7.87 9.37 -8.53
CA THR A 31 7.02 10.33 -9.26
C THR A 31 5.58 10.19 -8.82
N THR A 32 4.91 11.33 -8.73
CA THR A 32 3.49 11.41 -8.38
C THR A 32 2.78 12.33 -9.35
N PRO A 33 1.59 11.99 -9.85
CA PRO A 33 0.81 12.86 -10.73
C PRO A 33 0.40 14.18 -10.06
N GLY A 34 0.58 14.30 -8.74
CA GLY A 34 0.21 15.48 -7.96
C GLY A 34 -1.25 15.41 -7.56
N ARG A 35 -1.54 15.05 -6.30
CA ARG A 35 -2.92 14.96 -5.79
C ARG A 35 -3.66 16.30 -5.86
N PHE A 36 -2.94 17.40 -5.65
CA PHE A 36 -3.49 18.76 -5.57
C PHE A 36 -2.90 19.71 -6.62
N SER A 37 -2.11 19.19 -7.56
CA SER A 37 -1.53 20.00 -8.62
C SER A 37 -1.57 19.25 -9.94
N ILE A 38 -1.87 19.97 -11.02
CA ILE A 38 -1.80 19.43 -12.40
C ILE A 38 -0.35 19.05 -12.77
N ILE A 39 0.63 19.54 -12.01
CA ILE A 39 2.04 19.28 -12.24
C ILE A 39 2.44 17.95 -11.59
N ARG A 40 2.83 17.00 -12.45
CA ARG A 40 3.49 15.77 -12.03
C ARG A 40 4.83 16.08 -11.36
N ARG A 41 5.05 15.52 -10.18
CA ARG A 41 6.23 15.79 -9.35
C ARG A 41 7.25 14.67 -9.44
N HIS A 42 8.52 15.06 -9.32
CA HIS A 42 9.66 14.17 -9.18
C HIS A 42 10.28 14.45 -7.83
N LEU A 43 10.21 13.48 -6.93
CA LEU A 43 10.62 13.64 -5.54
C LEU A 43 11.80 12.73 -5.26
N ARG A 44 12.83 13.26 -4.59
CA ARG A 44 13.90 12.44 -4.01
C ARG A 44 13.56 12.10 -2.58
N ILE A 45 13.74 10.84 -2.22
CA ILE A 45 13.50 10.35 -0.87
C ILE A 45 14.80 9.75 -0.33
N ILE A 46 15.12 10.10 0.91
CA ILE A 46 16.17 9.46 1.71
C ILE A 46 15.47 8.91 2.94
N ALA A 47 15.46 7.60 3.10
CA ALA A 47 14.79 6.92 4.21
C ALA A 47 15.79 6.08 5.02
N ARG A 48 15.56 5.98 6.32
CA ARG A 48 16.37 5.21 7.26
C ARG A 48 15.50 4.51 8.29
N VAL A 49 15.91 3.30 8.65
CA VAL A 49 15.35 2.57 9.79
C VAL A 49 15.83 3.22 11.08
N TYR A 50 14.89 3.42 11.99
CA TYR A 50 15.14 3.91 13.34
C TYR A 50 14.48 2.96 14.34
N ILE A 51 15.27 2.48 15.29
CA ILE A 51 14.83 1.57 16.35
C ILE A 51 14.94 2.32 17.67
N ASP A 52 13.81 2.50 18.34
CA ASP A 52 13.74 3.11 19.67
C ASP A 52 12.87 2.24 20.56
N SER A 53 13.40 1.87 21.72
CA SER A 53 12.69 1.06 22.73
C SER A 53 12.06 -0.22 22.15
N GLY A 54 12.75 -0.86 21.20
CA GLY A 54 12.30 -2.06 20.50
C GLY A 54 11.28 -1.83 19.37
N LYS A 55 10.82 -0.59 19.16
CA LYS A 55 9.92 -0.23 18.05
C LYS A 55 10.74 0.15 16.82
N ARG A 56 10.59 -0.63 15.75
CA ARG A 56 11.16 -0.34 14.42
C ARG A 56 10.26 0.65 13.69
N SER A 57 10.82 1.76 13.25
CA SER A 57 10.17 2.78 12.43
C SER A 57 11.05 3.12 11.24
N VAL A 58 10.45 3.67 10.17
CA VAL A 58 11.20 4.22 9.03
C VAL A 58 10.96 5.73 9.01
N ARG A 59 12.04 6.50 9.03
CA ARG A 59 12.01 7.96 8.93
C ARG A 59 12.63 8.36 7.61
N GLY A 60 12.06 9.36 6.94
CA GLY A 60 12.61 9.83 5.67
C GLY A 60 12.44 11.32 5.48
N ILE A 61 13.31 11.87 4.63
CA ILE A 61 13.25 13.23 4.13
C ILE A 61 12.86 13.16 2.66
N VAL A 62 11.94 14.02 2.25
CA VAL A 62 11.46 14.14 0.88
C VAL A 62 11.82 15.53 0.35
N HIS A 63 12.38 15.58 -0.84
CA HIS A 63 12.74 16.82 -1.53
C HIS A 63 12.17 16.83 -2.94
N ASP A 64 11.46 17.90 -3.32
CA ASP A 64 10.97 18.10 -4.68
C ASP A 64 12.14 18.51 -5.59
N ILE A 65 12.43 17.66 -6.58
CA ILE A 65 13.49 17.88 -7.57
C ILE A 65 12.91 18.16 -8.96
N THR A 66 11.60 18.37 -9.12
CA THR A 66 10.94 18.59 -10.42
C THR A 66 11.61 19.68 -11.25
N GLY A 67 12.02 20.78 -10.61
CA GLY A 67 12.68 21.90 -11.31
C GLY A 67 14.09 21.59 -11.80
N LEU A 68 14.77 20.63 -11.17
CA LEU A 68 16.13 20.19 -11.52
C LEU A 68 16.10 19.02 -12.51
N GLN A 69 15.15 18.10 -12.32
CA GLN A 69 14.99 16.89 -13.08
C GLN A 69 13.50 16.62 -13.31
N PRO A 70 12.98 16.86 -14.53
CA PRO A 70 11.60 16.54 -14.87
C PRO A 70 11.26 15.07 -14.59
N PRO A 71 10.01 14.75 -14.22
CA PRO A 71 9.63 13.38 -13.89
C PRO A 71 9.70 12.48 -15.14
N PRO A 72 10.37 11.31 -15.08
CA PRO A 72 10.38 10.33 -16.19
C PRO A 72 8.97 9.83 -16.50
N PRO A 73 8.64 9.35 -17.71
CA PRO A 73 7.29 8.86 -18.05
C PRO A 73 6.71 7.89 -17.00
N PRO A 74 5.39 7.90 -16.74
CA PRO A 74 4.77 7.01 -15.76
C PRO A 74 4.99 5.54 -16.16
N HIS A 75 5.11 4.64 -15.17
CA HIS A 75 5.15 3.21 -15.48
C HIS A 75 3.83 2.77 -16.11
N LEU A 76 3.93 1.97 -17.18
CA LEU A 76 2.80 1.40 -17.93
C LEU A 76 1.70 0.82 -17.03
N ASP A 77 2.08 0.02 -16.03
CA ASP A 77 1.13 -0.60 -15.09
C ASP A 77 0.29 0.42 -14.31
N SER A 78 0.83 1.62 -14.06
CA SER A 78 0.14 2.67 -13.32
C SER A 78 -0.87 3.41 -14.21
N ALA A 79 -0.63 3.48 -15.52
CA ALA A 79 -1.52 4.14 -16.47
C ALA A 79 -2.73 3.26 -16.85
N THR A 80 -2.52 1.95 -16.98
CA THR A 80 -3.55 1.03 -17.48
C THR A 80 -4.67 0.75 -16.47
N LEU A 81 -4.37 0.69 -15.17
CA LEU A 81 -5.35 0.31 -14.14
C LEU A 81 -6.13 1.50 -13.55
N ALA A 82 -5.61 2.73 -13.70
CA ALA A 82 -6.26 3.93 -13.20
C ALA A 82 -7.61 4.23 -13.88
N GLY A 83 -7.83 3.71 -15.09
CA GLY A 83 -9.08 3.88 -15.84
C GLY A 83 -10.11 2.76 -15.63
N CYS A 84 -9.85 1.79 -14.76
CA CYS A 84 -10.79 0.69 -14.52
C CYS A 84 -11.94 1.17 -13.62
N PRO A 85 -13.21 1.14 -14.09
CA PRO A 85 -14.35 1.49 -13.25
C PRO A 85 -14.53 0.41 -12.19
N ILE A 86 -14.44 0.81 -10.92
CA ILE A 86 -14.76 -0.03 -9.77
C ILE A 86 -15.92 0.59 -9.00
N SER A 87 -16.76 -0.25 -8.41
CA SER A 87 -17.87 0.19 -7.56
C SER A 87 -17.33 1.04 -6.39
N PRO A 88 -18.07 2.06 -5.90
CA PRO A 88 -17.68 2.82 -4.71
C PRO A 88 -17.52 1.99 -3.43
N THR A 89 -18.08 0.78 -3.40
CA THR A 89 -17.94 -0.21 -2.33
C THR A 89 -16.74 -1.14 -2.48
N HIS A 90 -15.99 -1.02 -3.57
CA HIS A 90 -14.84 -1.85 -3.87
C HIS A 90 -13.54 -1.05 -3.85
N ALA A 91 -12.45 -1.70 -3.46
CA ALA A 91 -11.11 -1.15 -3.60
C ALA A 91 -10.10 -2.24 -3.93
N LEU A 92 -9.29 -2.02 -4.98
CA LEU A 92 -8.25 -2.95 -5.38
C LEU A 92 -6.88 -2.46 -4.91
N ALA A 93 -6.11 -3.33 -4.26
CA ALA A 93 -4.78 -3.02 -3.76
C ALA A 93 -3.77 -4.12 -4.07
N ARG A 94 -2.49 -3.77 -4.08
CA ARG A 94 -1.37 -4.71 -4.02
C ARG A 94 -0.72 -4.64 -2.66
N ILE A 95 -0.52 -5.80 -2.05
CA ILE A 95 0.13 -5.95 -0.75
C ILE A 95 1.47 -6.69 -0.87
N ASP A 96 2.41 -6.33 -0.02
CA ASP A 96 3.60 -7.14 0.25
C ASP A 96 3.30 -8.17 1.33
N LEU A 97 3.36 -9.48 1.00
CA LEU A 97 2.99 -10.55 1.94
C LEU A 97 4.03 -10.75 3.05
N ARG A 98 5.22 -10.15 2.92
CA ARG A 98 6.26 -10.23 3.95
C ARG A 98 6.07 -9.20 5.05
N THR A 99 5.68 -7.98 4.68
CA THR A 99 5.49 -6.86 5.63
C THR A 99 4.02 -6.59 5.95
N CYS A 100 3.09 -7.23 5.25
CA CYS A 100 1.65 -6.97 5.31
C CYS A 100 1.29 -5.51 4.98
N LEU A 101 2.11 -4.83 4.17
CA LEU A 101 1.89 -3.43 3.80
C LEU A 101 1.20 -3.32 2.44
N ILE A 102 0.09 -2.58 2.41
CA ILE A 102 -0.50 -2.11 1.15
C ILE A 102 0.50 -1.18 0.50
N ASN A 103 1.03 -1.63 -0.63
CA ASN A 103 2.14 -0.99 -1.29
C ASN A 103 1.66 -0.16 -2.50
N ARG A 104 0.49 -0.47 -3.04
CA ARG A 104 -0.17 0.31 -4.09
C ARG A 104 -1.68 0.10 -4.08
N TRP A 105 -2.44 1.16 -4.32
CA TRP A 105 -3.85 1.05 -4.75
C TRP A 105 -3.88 0.97 -6.26
N LEU A 106 -4.57 -0.02 -6.82
CA LEU A 106 -4.58 -0.32 -8.25
C LEU A 106 -5.61 0.51 -9.01
N CYS A 107 -6.68 0.93 -8.32
CA CYS A 107 -7.73 1.78 -8.85
C CYS A 107 -8.01 2.95 -7.88
N PRO A 108 -8.62 4.05 -8.34
CA PRO A 108 -9.07 5.12 -7.45
C PRO A 108 -10.02 4.58 -6.38
N VAL A 109 -9.65 4.72 -5.12
CA VAL A 109 -10.51 4.34 -4.00
C VAL A 109 -11.51 5.45 -3.76
N SER A 110 -12.78 5.09 -3.58
CA SER A 110 -13.86 6.03 -3.25
C SER A 110 -14.72 5.47 -2.13
N GLY A 111 -15.71 6.26 -1.68
CA GLY A 111 -16.66 5.81 -0.67
C GLY A 111 -16.03 5.56 0.70
N PRO A 112 -16.56 4.61 1.49
CA PRO A 112 -16.12 4.36 2.87
C PRO A 112 -14.63 4.00 3.03
N LEU A 113 -13.98 3.49 1.97
CA LEU A 113 -12.56 3.12 1.98
C LEU A 113 -11.63 4.25 1.53
N GLU A 114 -12.13 5.36 0.98
CA GLU A 114 -11.32 6.49 0.51
C GLU A 114 -10.30 6.97 1.56
N PRO A 115 -10.65 7.10 2.86
CA PRO A 115 -9.70 7.57 3.87
C PRO A 115 -8.44 6.70 3.96
N TRP A 116 -8.53 5.40 3.65
CA TRP A 116 -7.40 4.46 3.69
C TRP A 116 -6.27 4.81 2.71
N THR A 117 -6.56 5.64 1.71
CA THR A 117 -5.52 6.14 0.80
C THR A 117 -4.54 7.09 1.49
N SER A 118 -4.92 7.73 2.59
CA SER A 118 -4.13 8.76 3.27
C SER A 118 -4.03 8.61 4.79
N GLN A 119 -4.84 7.72 5.38
CA GLN A 119 -4.91 7.45 6.81
C GLN A 119 -4.78 5.94 7.03
N ASN A 120 -4.02 5.53 8.05
CA ASN A 120 -4.02 4.13 8.46
C ASN A 120 -5.24 3.92 9.37
N PRO A 121 -6.13 2.96 9.06
CA PRO A 121 -7.23 2.64 9.95
C PRO A 121 -6.70 1.91 11.18
N ASP A 122 -7.45 2.01 12.28
CA ASP A 122 -7.45 0.97 13.30
C ASP A 122 -8.09 -0.28 12.70
N ILE A 123 -7.51 -1.43 13.01
CA ILE A 123 -8.05 -2.76 12.66
C ILE A 123 -8.24 -3.50 13.97
N ASP A 124 -9.38 -4.16 14.14
CA ASP A 124 -9.62 -4.95 15.35
C ASP A 124 -8.68 -6.17 15.43
N ASP A 125 -8.55 -6.76 16.63
CA ASP A 125 -7.61 -7.86 16.86
C ASP A 125 -7.92 -9.09 16.00
N ASN A 126 -9.20 -9.35 15.73
CA ASN A 126 -9.63 -10.43 14.85
C ASN A 126 -9.21 -10.17 13.39
N GLY A 127 -9.38 -8.94 12.90
CA GLY A 127 -8.92 -8.53 11.58
C GLY A 127 -7.40 -8.61 11.45
N LEU A 128 -6.64 -8.19 12.47
CA LEU A 128 -5.18 -8.32 12.48
C LEU A 128 -4.75 -9.80 12.40
N ALA A 129 -5.41 -10.69 13.15
CA ALA A 129 -5.16 -12.12 13.09
C ALA A 129 -5.52 -12.73 11.72
N ALA A 130 -6.64 -12.29 11.12
CA ALA A 130 -7.08 -12.74 9.81
C ALA A 130 -6.08 -12.33 8.71
N ILE A 131 -5.59 -11.08 8.72
CA ILE A 131 -4.55 -10.59 7.81
C ILE A 131 -3.28 -11.45 7.95
N ALA A 132 -2.82 -11.68 9.18
CA ALA A 132 -1.62 -12.48 9.44
C ALA A 132 -1.76 -13.91 8.90
N ARG A 133 -2.95 -14.51 9.06
CA ARG A 133 -3.28 -15.83 8.52
C ARG A 133 -3.23 -15.84 6.99
N CYS A 134 -3.93 -14.92 6.31
CA CYS A 134 -3.92 -14.84 4.84
C CYS A 134 -2.49 -14.67 4.31
N CYS A 135 -1.69 -13.79 4.92
CA CYS A 135 -0.28 -13.62 4.53
C CYS A 135 0.56 -14.88 4.76
N ALA A 136 0.26 -15.70 5.77
CA ALA A 136 0.94 -16.97 5.98
C ALA A 136 0.54 -18.00 4.92
N GLU A 137 -0.76 -18.18 4.68
CA GLU A 137 -1.30 -19.13 3.69
C GLU A 137 -0.75 -18.86 2.29
N LEU A 138 -0.81 -17.61 1.83
CA LEU A 138 -0.34 -17.24 0.49
C LEU A 138 1.19 -17.39 0.36
N ARG A 139 1.97 -17.14 1.43
CA ARG A 139 3.41 -17.41 1.43
C ARG A 139 3.74 -18.90 1.41
N GLN A 140 2.87 -19.74 1.96
CA GLN A 140 3.00 -21.20 1.95
C GLN A 140 2.54 -21.84 0.63
N GLY A 141 2.07 -21.04 -0.33
CA GLY A 141 1.75 -21.49 -1.68
C GLY A 141 0.27 -21.55 -2.02
N ALA A 142 -0.63 -21.12 -1.11
CA ALA A 142 -2.03 -20.93 -1.45
C ALA A 142 -2.16 -19.91 -2.60
N THR A 143 -3.11 -20.14 -3.51
CA THR A 143 -3.38 -19.20 -4.60
C THR A 143 -4.24 -18.04 -4.14
N ASN A 144 -5.22 -18.35 -3.29
CA ASN A 144 -6.20 -17.40 -2.80
C ASN A 144 -6.39 -17.55 -1.28
N ALA A 145 -6.84 -16.48 -0.64
CA ALA A 145 -7.25 -16.45 0.76
C ALA A 145 -8.33 -15.38 0.95
N THR A 146 -9.09 -15.46 2.04
CA THR A 146 -10.11 -14.46 2.38
C THR A 146 -10.04 -14.06 3.86
N ALA A 147 -10.42 -12.80 4.13
CA ALA A 147 -10.50 -12.28 5.48
C ALA A 147 -11.65 -11.29 5.62
N ASP A 148 -12.39 -11.41 6.72
CA ASP A 148 -13.32 -10.39 7.19
C ASP A 148 -12.60 -9.52 8.22
N LEU A 149 -12.68 -8.21 8.01
CA LEU A 149 -12.00 -7.20 8.81
C LEU A 149 -13.05 -6.25 9.39
N ARG A 150 -12.71 -5.66 10.53
CA ARG A 150 -13.39 -4.47 11.04
C ARG A 150 -12.37 -3.37 11.10
N ILE A 151 -12.65 -2.26 10.41
CA ILE A 151 -11.76 -1.10 10.37
C ILE A 151 -12.46 0.16 10.85
N ARG A 152 -11.72 1.12 11.36
CA ARG A 152 -12.21 2.50 11.59
C ARG A 152 -11.06 3.48 11.38
N PHE A 153 -11.35 4.66 10.84
CA PHE A 153 -10.32 5.69 10.63
C PHE A 153 -10.22 6.68 11.79
N VAL A 154 -11.25 6.73 12.63
CA VAL A 154 -11.36 7.61 13.79
C VAL A 154 -11.93 6.79 14.93
N GLU A 155 -11.31 6.90 16.11
CA GLU A 155 -11.65 6.08 17.28
C GLU A 155 -13.12 6.13 17.67
N THR A 156 -13.75 7.31 17.52
CA THR A 156 -15.16 7.55 17.87
C THR A 156 -16.16 7.03 16.84
N HIS A 157 -15.72 6.65 15.64
CA HIS A 157 -16.60 6.17 14.59
C HIS A 157 -16.92 4.67 14.76
N PRO A 158 -18.08 4.21 14.28
CA PRO A 158 -18.38 2.79 14.26
C PRO A 158 -17.38 2.04 13.39
N TRP A 159 -17.17 0.78 13.73
CA TRP A 159 -16.39 -0.15 12.92
C TRP A 159 -17.10 -0.42 11.59
N LEU A 160 -16.38 -0.21 10.50
CA LEU A 160 -16.78 -0.56 9.14
C LEU A 160 -16.41 -2.03 8.87
N PRO A 161 -17.38 -2.91 8.58
CA PRO A 161 -17.08 -4.26 8.11
C PRO A 161 -16.49 -4.21 6.69
N VAL A 162 -15.43 -4.98 6.46
CA VAL A 162 -14.76 -5.09 5.16
C VAL A 162 -14.49 -6.56 4.90
N HIS A 163 -15.05 -7.08 3.81
CA HIS A 163 -14.64 -8.38 3.26
C HIS A 163 -13.42 -8.18 2.37
N SER A 164 -12.49 -9.12 2.37
CA SER A 164 -11.33 -9.06 1.49
C SER A 164 -11.00 -10.41 0.85
N GLU A 165 -10.82 -10.39 -0.47
CA GLU A 165 -10.35 -11.52 -1.26
C GLU A 165 -8.93 -11.27 -1.74
N TRP A 166 -8.06 -12.27 -1.59
CA TRP A 166 -6.64 -12.13 -1.82
C TRP A 166 -6.19 -13.12 -2.88
N SER A 167 -5.43 -12.66 -3.87
CA SER A 167 -4.87 -13.50 -4.93
C SER A 167 -3.36 -13.34 -5.02
N ALA A 168 -2.62 -14.43 -4.84
CA ALA A 168 -1.17 -14.44 -4.89
C ALA A 168 -0.64 -14.11 -6.29
N LEU A 169 0.32 -13.19 -6.37
CA LEU A 169 1.07 -12.88 -7.57
C LEU A 169 2.24 -13.86 -7.73
N ARG A 170 2.06 -14.87 -8.58
CA ARG A 170 3.07 -15.89 -8.86
C ARG A 170 4.27 -15.33 -9.65
N GLY A 171 5.44 -15.93 -9.45
CA GLY A 171 6.67 -15.57 -10.18
C GLY A 171 7.31 -14.24 -9.76
N THR A 172 6.77 -13.57 -8.74
CA THR A 172 7.35 -12.36 -8.17
C THR A 172 8.58 -12.71 -7.31
N ARG A 173 9.67 -11.95 -7.44
CA ARG A 173 10.88 -12.14 -6.58
C ARG A 173 10.58 -11.93 -5.09
N ARG A 174 9.59 -11.08 -4.81
CA ARG A 174 9.11 -10.77 -3.47
C ARG A 174 7.63 -11.18 -3.40
N PRO A 175 7.22 -12.05 -2.46
CA PRO A 175 5.83 -12.53 -2.38
C PRO A 175 4.84 -11.37 -2.23
N GLN A 176 3.93 -11.26 -3.19
CA GLN A 176 2.91 -10.21 -3.24
C GLN A 176 1.54 -10.82 -3.53
N ALA A 177 0.49 -10.08 -3.20
CA ALA A 177 -0.88 -10.42 -3.58
C ALA A 177 -1.63 -9.18 -4.05
N ILE A 178 -2.66 -9.40 -4.86
CA ILE A 178 -3.74 -8.43 -5.08
C ILE A 178 -4.80 -8.69 -4.02
N ILE A 179 -5.40 -7.63 -3.49
CA ILE A 179 -6.54 -7.67 -2.59
C ILE A 179 -7.69 -6.92 -3.23
N ASP A 180 -8.86 -7.54 -3.26
CA ASP A 180 -10.14 -6.89 -3.49
C ASP A 180 -10.84 -6.70 -2.14
N PHE A 181 -11.08 -5.45 -1.77
CA PHE A 181 -11.82 -5.08 -0.58
C PHE A 181 -13.24 -4.72 -0.96
N THR A 182 -14.21 -5.29 -0.25
CA THR A 182 -15.62 -4.99 -0.43
C THR A 182 -16.22 -4.54 0.89
N THR A 183 -16.94 -3.42 0.88
CA THR A 183 -17.79 -2.99 2.00
C THR A 183 -19.25 -3.23 1.66
N GLU A 184 -20.06 -3.55 2.66
CA GLU A 184 -21.52 -3.49 2.48
C GLU A 184 -21.95 -2.04 2.23
N ASP A 185 -22.98 -1.84 1.40
CA ASP A 185 -23.63 -0.55 1.27
C ASP A 185 -24.19 -0.15 2.64
N GLN A 186 -23.67 0.93 3.22
CA GLN A 186 -24.31 1.58 4.35
C GLN A 186 -25.56 2.29 3.79
N PRO A 187 -26.78 1.97 4.26
CA PRO A 187 -28.01 2.60 3.78
C PRO A 187 -28.08 4.10 4.07
#